data_AF-A0A522ARA7-F1
#
_entry.id   AF-A0A522ARA7-F1
#
_cell.length_a   1.000
_cell.length_b   1.000
_cell.length_c   1.000
_cell.angle_alpha   90.00
_cell.angle_beta   90.00
_cell.angle_gamma   90.00
#
_symmetry.space_group_name_H-M   'P 1'
#
loop_
_entity.id
_entity.type
_entity.pdbx_description
1 polymer ?
#
loop_
_entity_poly.entity_id
_entity_poly.type
_entity_poly.pdbx_seq_one_letter_code
_entity_poly.pdbx_strand_id
1 'polypeptide(L)' 'VSQRAWDAWLAHQTMLINEKRLNLMDLTARAYLNEQRDKFFAGAEHDSAEGYVPPSR' A
#
# COMPACT_ATOMS: atom_id res chain seq x y z
N VAL A 1 -11.19 -8.51 -2.05
CA VAL A 1 -10.39 -7.90 -0.97
C VAL A 1 -11.29 -7.69 0.23
N SER A 2 -10.88 -8.11 1.43
CA SER A 2 -11.68 -7.88 2.66
C SER A 2 -11.59 -6.41 3.09
N GLN A 3 -12.60 -5.90 3.81
CA GLN A 3 -12.59 -4.51 4.31
C GLN A 3 -11.30 -4.18 5.10
N ARG A 4 -10.84 -5.12 5.94
CA ARG A 4 -9.60 -4.97 6.71
C ARG A 4 -8.35 -4.86 5.85
N ALA A 5 -8.26 -5.65 4.78
CA ALA A 5 -7.12 -5.59 3.88
C ALA A 5 -7.10 -4.26 3.10
N TRP A 6 -8.27 -3.72 2.79
CA TRP A 6 -8.39 -2.40 2.17
C TRP A 6 -7.95 -1.28 3.13
N ASP A 7 -8.38 -1.32 4.39
CA ASP A 7 -7.96 -0.33 5.40
C ASP A 7 -6.45 -0.38 5.66
N ALA A 8 -5.86 -1.58 5.67
CA ALA A 8 -4.42 -1.78 5.77
C ALA A 8 -3.68 -1.21 4.55
N TRP A 9 -4.22 -1.41 3.34
CA TRP A 9 -3.67 -0.82 2.12
C TRP A 9 -3.69 0.71 2.16
N LEU A 10 -4.75 1.34 2.67
CA LEU A 10 -4.82 2.81 2.78
C LEU A 10 -3.76 3.38 3.74
N ALA A 11 -3.53 2.71 4.87
CA ALA A 11 -2.45 3.08 5.80
C ALA A 11 -1.08 2.96 5.14
N HIS A 12 -0.87 1.85 4.42
CA HIS A 12 0.36 1.58 3.69
C HIS A 12 0.59 2.59 2.55
N GLN A 13 -0.44 2.90 1.77
CA GLN A 13 -0.41 3.92 0.72
C GLN A 13 0.01 5.28 1.28
N THR A 14 -0.54 5.68 2.42
CA THR A 14 -0.21 6.95 3.08
C THR A 14 1.26 6.98 3.51
N MET A 15 1.78 5.86 4.04
CA MET A 15 3.19 5.73 4.38
C MET A 15 4.09 5.85 3.14
N LEU A 16 3.79 5.13 2.05
CA LEU A 16 4.55 5.21 0.80
C LEU A 16 4.57 6.64 0.22
N ILE A 17 3.44 7.35 0.30
CA ILE A 17 3.34 8.74 -0.16
C ILE A 17 4.29 9.63 0.65
N ASN A 18 4.32 9.47 1.97
CA ASN A 18 5.16 10.29 2.85
C ASN A 18 6.65 9.96 2.68
N GLU A 19 7.02 8.68 2.69
CA GLU A 19 8.43 8.27 2.61
C GLU A 19 9.06 8.58 1.25
N LYS A 20 8.35 8.28 0.16
CA LYS A 20 8.86 8.53 -1.20
C LYS A 20 8.50 9.92 -1.72
N ARG A 21 7.87 10.75 -0.87
CA ARG A 21 7.36 12.11 -1.20
C ARG A 21 6.59 12.14 -2.51
N LEU A 22 5.68 11.19 -2.68
CA LEU A 22 4.96 11.01 -3.93
C LEU A 22 3.94 12.14 -4.11
N ASN A 23 3.86 12.65 -5.33
CA ASN A 23 2.83 13.60 -5.71
C ASN A 23 1.67 12.87 -6.40
N LEU A 24 0.47 12.90 -5.80
CA LEU A 24 -0.72 12.25 -6.37
C LEU A 24 -1.18 12.85 -7.71
N MET A 25 -0.70 14.05 -8.07
CA MET A 25 -0.97 14.65 -9.38
C MET A 25 -0.05 14.10 -10.47
N ASP A 26 1.05 13.43 -10.11
CA ASP A 26 1.95 12.79 -11.05
C ASP A 26 1.39 11.40 -11.46
N LEU A 27 1.31 11.18 -12.78
CA LEU A 27 0.87 9.91 -13.35
C LEU A 27 1.80 8.76 -12.98
N THR A 28 3.10 9.02 -12.83
CA THR A 28 4.09 8.01 -12.46
C THR A 28 3.91 7.56 -11.00
N ALA A 29 3.66 8.49 -10.09
CA ALA A 29 3.35 8.19 -8.69
C ALA A 29 2.05 7.39 -8.56
N ARG A 30 1.01 7.74 -9.33
CA ARG A 30 -0.24 6.97 -9.38
C ARG A 30 -0.02 5.56 -9.94
N ALA A 31 0.78 5.42 -10.99
CA ALA A 31 1.13 4.11 -11.54
C ALA A 31 1.89 3.25 -10.52
N TYR A 32 2.88 3.81 -9.83
CA TYR A 32 3.61 3.14 -8.76
C TYR A 32 2.70 2.68 -7.62
N LEU A 33 1.82 3.56 -7.12
CA LEU A 33 0.89 3.20 -6.05
C LEU A 33 -0.10 2.10 -6.48
N ASN A 34 -0.54 2.08 -7.74
CA ASN A 34 -1.38 1.00 -8.27
C ASN A 34 -0.61 -0.32 -8.36
N GLU A 35 0.64 -0.29 -8.82
CA GLU A 35 1.48 -1.50 -8.86
C GLU A 35 1.73 -2.07 -7.46
N GLN A 36 2.03 -1.21 -6.48
CA GLN A 36 2.20 -1.64 -5.08
C GLN A 36 0.91 -2.20 -4.49
N ARG A 37 -0.25 -1.61 -4.81
CA ARG A 37 -1.56 -2.12 -4.40
C ARG A 37 -1.79 -3.54 -4.92
N ASP A 38 -1.50 -3.74 -6.19
CA ASP A 38 -1.74 -5.03 -6.85
C ASP A 38 -0.80 -6.10 -6.27
N LYS A 39 0.47 -5.74 -5.97
CA LYS A 39 1.40 -6.61 -5.22
C LYS A 39 0.90 -6.90 -3.79
N PHE A 40 0.37 -5.89 -3.08
CA PHE A 40 -0.20 -6.02 -1.73
C PHE A 40 -1.34 -7.03 -1.66
N PHE A 41 -2.26 -6.97 -2.61
CA PHE A 41 -3.39 -7.90 -2.62
C PHE A 41 -3.09 -9.25 -3.28
N ALA A 42 -2.05 -9.34 -4.11
CA ALA A 42 -1.57 -10.60 -4.67
C ALA A 42 -0.77 -11.44 -3.66
N GLY A 43 -0.34 -10.86 -2.53
CA GLY A 43 0.54 -11.53 -1.57
C GLY A 43 1.93 -11.82 -2.12
N ALA A 44 2.32 -11.12 -3.20
CA ALA A 44 3.66 -11.16 -3.77
C ALA A 44 4.60 -10.26 -2.96
N GLU A 45 5.92 -10.34 -3.20
CA GLU A 45 6.87 -9.39 -2.61
C GLU A 45 6.47 -7.95 -2.96
N HIS A 46 6.01 -7.22 -1.95
CA HIS A 46 5.74 -5.79 -1.97
C HIS A 46 6.62 -5.08 -0.94
N ASP A 47 6.85 -3.78 -1.12
CA ASP A 47 7.56 -2.92 -0.15
C ASP A 47 6.74 -2.89 1.15
N SER A 48 6.93 -3.87 2.02
CA SER A 48 6.18 -4.01 3.27
C SER A 48 6.73 -3.02 4.28
N ALA A 49 5.88 -2.17 4.86
CA ALA A 49 6.19 -1.58 6.16
C ALA A 49 6.46 -2.75 7.14
N GLU A 50 7.70 -2.93 7.59
CA GLU A 50 8.06 -3.97 8.54
C GLU A 50 7.13 -3.91 9.77
N GLY A 51 6.36 -4.97 10.03
CA GLY A 51 5.74 -5.19 11.35
C GLY A 51 4.21 -5.10 11.48
N TYR A 52 3.42 -4.91 10.42
CA TYR A 52 1.95 -4.90 10.57
C TYR A 52 1.35 -6.30 10.65
N VAL A 53 1.09 -6.80 11.87
CA VAL A 53 0.28 -8.00 12.13
C VAL A 53 -1.17 -7.58 12.42
N PRO A 54 -2.14 -7.82 11.52
CA PRO A 54 -3.53 -7.49 11.79
C PRO A 54 -4.10 -8.40 12.89
N PRO A 55 -4.84 -7.86 13.87
CA PRO A 55 -5.42 -8.68 14.92
C PRO A 55 -6.47 -9.64 14.35
N SER A 56 -6.31 -10.92 14.69
CA SER A 56 -7.29 -11.98 14.42
C SER A 56 -8.59 -11.65 15.13
N ARG A 57 -9.73 -11.69 14.41
CA ARG A 57 -11.03 -11.88 15.08
C ARG A 57 -11.25 -13.36 15.24
#